data_AF-A0A382KEB3-F1
#
_entry.id   AF-A0A382KEB3-F1
#
_cell.length_a   1.000
_cell.length_b   1.000
_cell.length_c   1.000
_cell.angle_alpha   90.00
_cell.angle_beta   90.00
_cell.angle_gamma   90.00
#
_symmetry.space_group_name_H-M   'P 1'
#
loop_
_entity.id
_entity.type
_entity.pdbx_description
1 polymer ?
#
loop_
_entity_poly.entity_id
_entity_poly.type
_entity_poly.pdbx_seq_one_letter_code
_entity_poly.pdbx_strand_id
1 'polypeptide(L)'
;MSVGDIVKPDEVVASTELPGNVQMVNVANKLNLEPENVPECMLVKLDENITKDQIIAESKGFFGMFKSQLKSPISGTLTSVSEITGQVILSEPPIPVEVDAYTSGTITDVENDEGVTIETEGALAQGILG
;
A
#
# COMPACT_ATOMS: atom_id res chain seq x y z
N MET A 1 17.06 -10.78 -11.44
CA MET A 1 18.18 -11.74 -11.32
C MET A 1 17.99 -12.83 -12.36
N SER A 2 19.06 -13.51 -12.73
CA SER A 2 19.09 -14.55 -13.75
C SER A 2 19.89 -15.77 -13.31
N VAL A 3 19.61 -16.90 -13.96
CA VAL A 3 20.44 -18.10 -13.82
C VAL A 3 21.90 -17.78 -14.14
N GLY A 4 22.79 -18.17 -13.23
CA GLY A 4 24.24 -17.91 -13.30
C GLY A 4 24.71 -16.71 -12.47
N ASP A 5 23.80 -15.89 -11.92
CA ASP A 5 24.17 -14.78 -11.04
C ASP A 5 24.75 -15.30 -9.72
N ILE A 6 25.83 -14.67 -9.24
CA ILE A 6 26.41 -14.93 -7.92
C ILE A 6 25.81 -13.95 -6.93
N VAL A 7 25.26 -14.48 -5.83
CA VAL A 7 24.54 -13.69 -4.82
C VAL A 7 25.24 -13.72 -3.48
N LYS A 8 25.03 -12.66 -2.69
CA LYS A 8 25.43 -12.59 -1.28
C LYS A 8 24.25 -12.89 -0.35
N PRO A 9 24.48 -13.32 0.91
CA PRO A 9 23.42 -13.65 1.85
C PRO A 9 22.37 -12.56 2.07
N ASP A 10 22.76 -11.28 2.00
CA ASP A 10 21.93 -10.09 2.21
C ASP A 10 21.37 -9.49 0.91
N GLU A 11 21.58 -10.16 -0.22
CA GLU A 11 21.08 -9.69 -1.51
C GLU A 11 19.62 -10.10 -1.69
N VAL A 12 18.75 -9.14 -1.98
CA VAL A 12 17.32 -9.39 -2.24
C VAL A 12 17.16 -10.17 -3.54
N VAL A 13 16.65 -11.40 -3.44
CA VAL A 13 16.46 -12.30 -4.59
C VAL A 13 15.02 -12.40 -5.07
N ALA A 14 14.07 -12.07 -4.22
CA ALA A 14 12.66 -11.99 -4.57
C ALA A 14 12.00 -10.83 -3.82
N SER A 15 10.97 -10.23 -4.42
CA SER A 15 10.16 -9.19 -3.78
C SER A 15 8.71 -9.29 -4.21
N THR A 16 7.82 -8.85 -3.32
CA THR A 16 6.39 -8.70 -3.62
C THR A 16 5.85 -7.47 -2.89
N GLU A 17 4.74 -6.93 -3.37
CA GLU A 17 4.05 -5.81 -2.74
C GLU A 17 2.77 -6.31 -2.08
N LEU A 18 2.74 -6.32 -0.76
CA LEU A 18 1.50 -6.60 -0.04
C LEU A 18 0.58 -5.37 -0.11
N PRO A 19 -0.74 -5.54 -0.35
CA PRO A 19 -1.68 -4.42 -0.32
C PRO A 19 -1.59 -3.66 0.99
N GLY A 20 -1.49 -2.33 0.92
CA GLY A 20 -1.55 -1.47 2.09
C GLY A 20 -2.92 -1.53 2.78
N ASN A 21 -2.98 -1.09 4.04
CA ASN A 21 -4.25 -1.09 4.77
C ASN A 21 -5.26 -0.16 4.10
N VAL A 22 -6.53 -0.57 4.12
CA VAL A 22 -7.64 0.20 3.57
C VAL A 22 -8.45 0.82 4.72
N GLN A 23 -8.73 2.11 4.62
CA GLN A 23 -9.60 2.83 5.54
C GLN A 23 -10.83 3.38 4.82
N MET A 24 -12.01 3.03 5.33
CA MET A 24 -13.28 3.61 4.90
C MET A 24 -13.60 4.83 5.77
N VAL A 25 -13.78 5.99 5.13
CA VAL A 25 -14.11 7.24 5.82
C VAL A 25 -15.49 7.71 5.36
N ASN A 26 -16.43 7.83 6.30
CA ASN A 26 -17.76 8.34 6.01
C ASN A 26 -17.74 9.88 5.98
N VAL A 27 -17.51 10.44 4.79
CA VAL A 27 -17.39 11.89 4.59
C VAL A 27 -18.74 12.58 4.77
N ALA A 28 -19.82 11.98 4.29
CA ALA A 28 -21.19 12.49 4.47
C ALA A 28 -21.50 12.76 5.95
N ASN A 29 -21.27 11.78 6.83
CA ASN A 29 -21.51 11.93 8.26
C ASN A 29 -20.53 12.90 8.93
N LYS A 30 -19.26 12.91 8.51
CA LYS A 30 -18.23 13.79 9.12
C LYS A 30 -18.44 15.26 8.77
N LEU A 31 -18.94 15.55 7.58
CA LEU A 31 -19.19 16.91 7.10
C LEU A 31 -20.67 17.33 7.16
N ASN A 32 -21.56 16.43 7.60
CA ASN A 32 -23.00 16.62 7.66
C ASN A 32 -23.60 16.98 6.28
N LEU A 33 -23.27 16.17 5.28
CA LEU A 33 -23.66 16.30 3.88
C LEU A 33 -24.53 15.11 3.45
N GLU A 34 -25.40 15.33 2.48
CA GLU A 34 -26.03 14.22 1.74
C GLU A 34 -24.96 13.45 0.93
N PRO A 35 -25.07 12.10 0.82
CA PRO A 35 -24.14 11.27 0.06
C PRO A 35 -23.81 11.77 -1.34
N GLU A 36 -24.82 12.24 -2.08
CA GLU A 36 -24.70 12.74 -3.46
C GLU A 36 -23.80 13.98 -3.58
N ASN A 37 -23.65 14.75 -2.49
CA ASN A 37 -22.83 15.96 -2.46
C ASN A 37 -21.37 15.70 -2.08
N VAL A 38 -21.03 14.48 -1.66
CA VAL A 38 -19.66 14.12 -1.24
C VAL A 38 -18.64 14.33 -2.36
N PRO A 39 -18.85 13.86 -3.62
CA PRO A 39 -17.86 14.03 -4.68
C PRO A 39 -17.49 15.50 -4.93
N GLU A 40 -18.44 16.42 -4.84
CA GLU A 40 -18.20 17.85 -5.07
C GLU A 40 -17.49 18.56 -3.92
N CYS A 41 -17.44 17.94 -2.74
CA CYS A 41 -16.80 18.48 -1.54
C CYS A 41 -15.38 17.92 -1.33
N MET A 42 -14.98 16.92 -2.12
CA MET A 42 -13.62 16.39 -2.10
C MET A 42 -12.65 17.42 -2.70
N LEU A 43 -11.54 17.66 -2.00
CA LEU A 43 -10.46 18.55 -2.46
C LEU A 43 -9.35 17.80 -3.19
N VAL A 44 -9.38 16.47 -3.13
CA VAL A 44 -8.44 15.54 -3.77
C VAL A 44 -9.19 14.66 -4.76
N LYS A 45 -8.50 14.22 -5.82
CA LYS A 45 -9.07 13.39 -6.88
C LYS A 45 -8.82 11.90 -6.64
N LEU A 46 -9.56 11.08 -7.36
CA LEU A 46 -9.28 9.65 -7.45
C LEU A 46 -7.82 9.44 -7.89
N ASP A 47 -7.16 8.47 -7.27
CA ASP A 47 -5.76 8.11 -7.45
C ASP A 47 -4.74 9.20 -7.05
N GLU A 48 -5.19 10.28 -6.40
CA GLU A 48 -4.31 11.33 -5.88
C GLU A 48 -3.67 10.90 -4.55
N ASN A 49 -2.38 11.21 -4.40
CA ASN A 49 -1.64 10.99 -3.16
C ASN A 49 -2.07 11.99 -2.08
N ILE A 50 -2.29 11.48 -0.88
CA ILE A 50 -2.65 12.25 0.31
C ILE A 50 -1.66 11.95 1.44
N THR A 51 -1.48 12.94 2.31
CA THR A 51 -0.67 12.80 3.53
C THR A 51 -1.58 12.80 4.76
N LYS A 52 -1.15 12.13 5.83
CA LYS A 52 -1.84 12.19 7.11
C LYS A 52 -2.03 13.65 7.54
N ASP A 53 -3.21 13.97 8.04
CA ASP A 53 -3.64 15.31 8.45
C ASP A 53 -3.83 16.34 7.32
N GLN A 54 -3.61 15.98 6.05
CA GLN A 54 -3.99 16.80 4.89
C GLN A 54 -5.50 16.97 4.84
N ILE A 55 -5.98 18.19 4.53
CA ILE A 55 -7.40 18.43 4.30
C ILE A 55 -7.79 17.79 2.96
N ILE A 56 -8.68 16.81 3.00
CA ILE A 56 -9.11 16.03 1.82
C ILE A 56 -10.55 16.33 1.38
N ALA A 57 -11.36 16.92 2.25
CA ALA A 57 -12.71 17.35 1.93
C ALA A 57 -13.12 18.57 2.76
N GLU A 58 -13.98 19.42 2.20
CA GLU A 58 -14.49 20.63 2.85
C GLU A 58 -15.97 20.84 2.51
N SER A 59 -16.80 21.14 3.51
CA SER A 59 -18.22 21.42 3.29
C SER A 59 -18.46 22.80 2.66
N LYS A 60 -19.44 22.84 1.74
CA LYS A 60 -19.95 24.09 1.17
C LYS A 60 -20.90 24.77 2.18
N GLY A 61 -20.35 25.58 3.09
CA GLY A 61 -21.15 26.35 4.05
C GLY A 61 -22.06 27.41 3.39
N PHE A 62 -23.09 27.86 4.10
CA PHE A 62 -23.90 29.02 3.68
C PHE A 62 -23.04 30.28 3.67
N PHE A 63 -22.87 30.92 2.50
CA PHE A 63 -22.09 32.16 2.33
C PHE A 63 -20.61 32.09 2.78
N GLY A 64 -19.97 30.91 2.70
CA GLY A 64 -18.53 30.77 2.98
C GLY A 64 -18.12 30.91 4.45
N MET A 65 -19.08 31.10 5.36
CA MET A 65 -18.88 31.09 6.79
C MET A 65 -19.18 29.69 7.33
N PHE A 66 -18.40 29.21 8.31
CA PHE A 66 -18.57 27.90 8.97
C PHE A 66 -18.30 26.66 8.09
N LYS A 67 -17.23 26.67 7.29
CA LYS A 67 -16.79 25.45 6.60
C LYS A 67 -16.22 24.43 7.58
N SER A 68 -16.69 23.19 7.49
CA SER A 68 -16.11 22.04 8.19
C SER A 68 -15.11 21.36 7.27
N GLN A 69 -13.96 20.98 7.83
CA GLN A 69 -12.87 20.35 7.10
C GLN A 69 -12.67 18.94 7.62
N LEU A 70 -12.43 18.02 6.69
CA LEU A 70 -12.06 16.65 6.99
C LEU A 70 -10.61 16.43 6.60
N LYS A 71 -9.82 15.96 7.56
CA LYS A 71 -8.42 15.61 7.37
C LYS A 71 -8.28 14.12 7.09
N SER A 72 -7.28 13.76 6.28
CA SER A 72 -6.93 12.36 6.05
C SER A 72 -6.42 11.70 7.33
N PRO A 73 -6.94 10.51 7.71
CA PRO A 73 -6.41 9.74 8.83
C PRO A 73 -5.08 9.02 8.49
N ILE A 74 -4.74 8.89 7.21
CA ILE A 74 -3.58 8.15 6.70
C ILE A 74 -2.77 8.94 5.67
N SER A 75 -1.54 8.51 5.42
CA SER A 75 -0.83 8.84 4.17
C SER A 75 -1.07 7.71 3.18
N GLY A 76 -1.37 8.02 1.92
CA GLY A 76 -1.79 7.03 0.94
C GLY A 76 -2.47 7.63 -0.27
N THR A 77 -3.51 6.98 -0.78
CA THR A 77 -4.21 7.36 -2.01
C THR A 77 -5.73 7.32 -1.81
N LEU A 78 -6.47 8.25 -2.43
CA LEU A 78 -7.93 8.15 -2.54
C LEU A 78 -8.30 7.17 -3.66
N THR A 79 -8.86 6.01 -3.31
CA THR A 79 -9.13 4.91 -4.27
C THR A 79 -10.60 4.78 -4.66
N SER A 80 -11.52 5.40 -3.92
CA SER A 80 -12.94 5.44 -4.30
C SER A 80 -13.70 6.53 -3.56
N VAL A 81 -14.75 7.05 -4.22
CA VAL A 81 -15.74 7.96 -3.65
C VAL A 81 -17.13 7.45 -4.02
N SER A 82 -17.96 7.16 -3.04
CA SER A 82 -19.33 6.67 -3.26
C SER A 82 -20.34 7.79 -3.07
N GLU A 83 -20.99 8.21 -4.14
CA GLU A 83 -22.13 9.15 -4.11
C GLU A 83 -23.41 8.53 -3.50
N ILE A 84 -23.47 7.20 -3.42
CA ILE A 84 -24.63 6.47 -2.86
C ILE A 84 -24.54 6.40 -1.34
N THR A 85 -23.36 6.06 -0.80
CA THR A 85 -23.17 5.84 0.64
C THR A 85 -22.50 7.01 1.35
N GLY A 86 -21.91 7.95 0.61
CA GLY A 86 -21.15 9.09 1.15
C GLY A 86 -19.81 8.68 1.77
N GLN A 87 -19.35 7.46 1.49
CA GLN A 87 -18.08 6.92 1.96
C GLN A 87 -16.99 7.10 0.92
N VAL A 88 -15.76 7.29 1.40
CA VAL A 88 -14.55 7.25 0.58
C VAL A 88 -13.62 6.16 1.08
N ILE A 89 -12.86 5.58 0.15
CA ILE A 89 -11.87 4.55 0.44
C ILE A 89 -10.49 5.19 0.28
N LEU A 90 -9.69 5.11 1.34
CA LEU A 90 -8.31 5.54 1.37
C LEU A 90 -7.43 4.31 1.54
N SER A 91 -6.37 4.18 0.76
CA SER A 91 -5.44 3.06 0.83
C SER A 91 -4.04 3.55 1.19
N GLU A 92 -3.42 2.94 2.21
CA GLU A 92 -2.00 3.15 2.49
C GLU A 92 -1.14 2.60 1.34
N PRO A 93 0.10 3.10 1.15
CA PRO A 93 1.01 2.53 0.16
C PRO A 93 1.22 1.04 0.38
N PRO A 94 1.48 0.27 -0.70
CA PRO A 94 1.84 -1.14 -0.57
C PRO A 94 3.08 -1.31 0.30
N ILE A 95 3.13 -2.44 1.01
CA ILE A 95 4.26 -2.80 1.88
C ILE A 95 5.16 -3.75 1.09
N PRO A 96 6.40 -3.35 0.75
CA PRO A 96 7.32 -4.25 0.09
C PRO A 96 7.73 -5.36 1.06
N VAL A 97 7.68 -6.59 0.58
CA VAL A 97 8.21 -7.78 1.25
C VAL A 97 9.32 -8.30 0.37
N GLU A 98 10.52 -8.32 0.93
CA GLU A 98 11.73 -8.75 0.26
C GLU A 98 12.23 -10.04 0.92
N VAL A 99 12.79 -10.92 0.10
CA VAL A 99 13.44 -12.15 0.54
C VAL A 99 14.89 -12.10 0.10
N ASP A 100 15.78 -12.12 1.08
CA ASP A 100 17.21 -12.18 0.84
C ASP A 100 17.64 -13.59 0.42
N ALA A 101 18.76 -13.69 -0.29
CA ALA A 101 19.36 -14.95 -0.72
C ALA A 101 19.63 -15.92 0.44
N TYR A 102 19.80 -15.39 1.65
CA TYR A 102 20.12 -16.09 2.92
C TYR A 102 21.49 -16.78 2.94
N THR A 103 22.00 -17.23 1.80
CA THR A 103 23.33 -17.82 1.61
C THR A 103 24.02 -17.22 0.39
N SER A 104 25.34 -17.26 0.37
CA SER A 104 26.11 -16.98 -0.84
C SER A 104 26.05 -18.18 -1.79
N GLY A 105 25.94 -17.95 -3.08
CA GLY A 105 25.89 -19.04 -4.04
C GLY A 105 25.64 -18.56 -5.47
N THR A 106 25.30 -19.50 -6.33
CA THR A 106 24.93 -19.24 -7.73
C THR A 106 23.47 -19.56 -7.91
N ILE A 107 22.71 -18.67 -8.56
CA ILE A 107 21.33 -18.96 -8.94
C ILE A 107 21.34 -20.02 -10.05
N THR A 108 20.74 -21.17 -9.80
CA THR A 108 20.65 -22.29 -10.77
C THR A 108 19.29 -22.38 -11.43
N ASP A 109 18.25 -21.84 -10.81
CA ASP A 109 16.91 -21.77 -11.38
C ASP A 109 16.15 -20.53 -10.92
N VAL A 110 15.25 -20.05 -11.77
CA VAL A 110 14.36 -18.91 -11.48
C VAL A 110 12.93 -19.32 -11.82
N GLU A 111 12.11 -19.45 -10.79
CA GLU A 111 10.68 -19.74 -10.90
C GLU A 111 9.93 -18.41 -10.90
N ASN A 112 9.41 -18.02 -12.07
CA ASN A 112 8.69 -16.75 -12.22
C ASN A 112 7.56 -16.65 -11.21
N ASP A 113 7.48 -15.51 -10.52
CA ASP A 113 6.48 -15.20 -9.49
C ASP A 113 6.51 -16.09 -8.23
N GLU A 114 7.46 -17.03 -8.11
CA GLU A 114 7.57 -17.96 -6.97
C GLU A 114 8.91 -17.85 -6.22
N GLY A 115 10.05 -17.78 -6.92
CA GLY A 115 11.34 -17.66 -6.24
C GLY A 115 12.56 -18.02 -7.10
N VAL A 116 13.68 -18.29 -6.42
CA VAL A 116 14.94 -18.72 -7.04
C VAL A 116 15.54 -19.90 -6.29
N THR A 117 16.23 -20.78 -7.01
CA THR A 117 17.07 -21.83 -6.41
C THR A 117 18.52 -21.38 -6.40
N ILE A 118 19.16 -21.45 -5.23
CA ILE A 118 20.56 -21.07 -5.03
C ILE A 118 21.38 -22.32 -4.69
N GLU A 119 22.37 -22.62 -5.53
CA GLU A 119 23.38 -23.63 -5.23
C GLU A 119 24.53 -22.99 -4.44
N THR A 120 24.91 -23.64 -3.34
CA THR A 120 25.91 -23.14 -2.39
C THR A 120 26.88 -24.24 -2.00
N GLU A 121 28.15 -23.88 -1.76
CA GLU A 121 29.14 -24.80 -1.21
C GLU A 121 29.15 -24.69 0.32
N GLY A 122 28.93 -25.82 0.99
CA GLY A 122 28.89 -25.89 2.46
C GLY A 122 29.87 -26.91 3.03
N ALA A 123 30.34 -26.67 4.25
CA ALA A 123 31.22 -27.61 4.97
C ALA A 123 30.46 -28.70 5.75
N LEU A 124 29.24 -28.42 6.21
CA LEU A 124 28.41 -29.33 7.00
C LEU A 124 26.93 -28.98 6.82
N ALA A 125 26.11 -29.98 6.54
CA ALA A 125 24.66 -29.91 6.63
C ALA A 125 24.18 -30.88 7.72
N GLN A 126 23.55 -30.35 8.77
CA GLN A 126 23.07 -31.16 9.90
C GLN A 126 21.59 -30.86 10.15
N GLY A 127 20.76 -31.90 10.05
CA GLY A 127 19.35 -31.85 10.40
C GLY A 127 19.04 -32.65 11.66
N ILE A 128 17.86 -32.43 12.23
CA ILE A 128 17.30 -33.28 13.28
C ILE A 128 16.14 -34.04 12.63
N LEU A 129 16.24 -35.37 12.57
CA LEU A 129 15.13 -36.21 12.15
C LEU A 129 14.15 -36.33 13.33
N GLY A 130 12.90 -35.94 13.11
CA GLY A 130 11.77 -36.14 14.03
C GLY A 130 11.00 -37.39 13.68
#